data_AF-C8XD10-F1
#
_entry.id   AF-C8XD10-F1
#
_cell.length_a   1.000
_cell.length_b   1.000
_cell.length_c   1.000
_cell.angle_alpha   90.00
_cell.angle_beta   90.00
_cell.angle_gamma   90.00
#
_symmetry.space_group_name_H-M   'P 1'
#
loop_
_entity.id
_entity.type
_entity.pdbx_description
1 polymer ?
#
loop_
_entity_poly.entity_id
_entity_poly.type
_entity_poly.pdbx_seq_one_letter_code
_entity_poly.pdbx_strand_id
1 'polypeptide(L)'
;MTPARPPTRPFLGALGFAAGVGAAAGAALAAPGGLRRAVAGAGIGAVALATTETVSRHRQRPGELPPLFQRIAVSAALVAPLGWAAERCGAGPRTIATATGGLGGLLGVRPQKIAFGPALGLAAGALLGRTRMSGAGVAAATMLVYRVSSALLFRDAQVRLLAERVPAAELPFVVPRAARSTYVGTSYLKDLAEQLGARYDPDVADIGIVPSLDELAGPDFDPAAADPLVREFYEHTTRFRLDIDPQWRTWIRPGYLLYRSVVARPLGQANVPMNQRDIERGVRSRIDTITQAGRGGDPETIRCWIRSYADTDDPIYVGIYTTYRDADRGYVSVGFPVPQGSFTATLLPRARPGGGLILTSSSDLPHPGHYLAVIEPDGGADPAGSELTVLAVPGFGERLDVHVRDGQLRAEHAFTLFGRPFLVLHYRMHRKPAAGAE
;
A
#
# COMPACT_ATOMS: atom_id res chain seq x y z
N MET A 1 4.56 -27.53 -24.32
CA MET A 1 4.61 -26.05 -24.27
C MET A 1 3.63 -25.52 -25.31
N THR A 2 2.42 -25.16 -24.89
CA THR A 2 1.30 -24.80 -25.78
C THR A 2 1.26 -23.28 -25.96
N PRO A 3 1.07 -22.73 -27.17
CA PRO A 3 0.95 -21.27 -27.33
C PRO A 3 -0.28 -20.75 -26.59
N ALA A 4 -0.08 -19.74 -25.74
CA ALA A 4 -1.17 -19.11 -25.00
C ALA A 4 -2.17 -18.47 -25.97
N ARG A 5 -3.47 -18.69 -25.74
CA ARG A 5 -4.53 -18.01 -26.52
C ARG A 5 -4.44 -16.49 -26.29
N PRO A 6 -4.50 -15.65 -27.34
CA PRO A 6 -4.47 -14.21 -27.16
C PRO A 6 -5.72 -13.72 -26.40
N PRO A 7 -5.58 -12.79 -25.43
CA PRO A 7 -6.70 -12.29 -24.64
C PRO A 7 -7.54 -11.28 -25.45
N THR A 8 -8.43 -11.77 -26.30
CA THR A 8 -9.21 -10.96 -27.26
C THR A 8 -10.26 -10.04 -26.63
N ARG A 9 -10.77 -10.36 -25.44
CA ARG A 9 -11.80 -9.56 -24.74
C ARG A 9 -11.29 -8.24 -24.11
N PRO A 10 -10.20 -8.20 -23.30
CA PRO A 10 -9.73 -6.94 -22.71
C PRO A 10 -9.22 -5.93 -23.75
N PHE A 11 -8.68 -6.38 -24.89
CA PHE A 11 -8.19 -5.49 -25.95
C PHE A 11 -9.29 -4.60 -26.52
N LEU A 12 -10.44 -5.17 -26.89
CA LEU A 12 -11.55 -4.41 -27.48
C LEU A 12 -12.16 -3.42 -26.50
N GLY A 13 -12.28 -3.77 -25.22
CA GLY A 13 -12.75 -2.86 -24.18
C GLY A 13 -11.82 -1.66 -23.97
N ALA A 14 -10.50 -1.90 -23.90
CA ALA A 14 -9.51 -0.84 -23.77
C ALA A 14 -9.46 0.09 -25.00
N LEU A 15 -9.55 -0.48 -26.21
CA LEU A 15 -9.60 0.27 -27.47
C LEU A 15 -10.85 1.15 -27.56
N GLY A 16 -12.02 0.61 -27.19
CA GLY A 16 -13.29 1.36 -27.14
C GLY A 16 -13.27 2.50 -26.11
N PHE A 17 -12.69 2.26 -24.92
CA PHE A 17 -12.48 3.30 -23.91
C PHE A 17 -11.57 4.43 -24.42
N ALA A 18 -10.42 4.08 -25.00
CA ALA A 18 -9.48 5.06 -25.56
C ALA A 18 -10.12 5.89 -26.69
N ALA A 19 -10.87 5.25 -27.59
CA ALA A 19 -11.61 5.93 -28.65
C ALA A 19 -12.69 6.88 -28.09
N GLY A 20 -13.44 6.46 -27.06
CA GLY A 20 -14.47 7.29 -26.42
C GLY A 20 -13.90 8.53 -25.70
N VAL A 21 -12.81 8.35 -24.96
CA VAL A 21 -12.06 9.46 -24.34
C VAL A 21 -11.51 10.40 -25.41
N GLY A 22 -11.01 9.86 -26.51
CA GLY A 22 -10.53 10.62 -27.67
C GLY A 22 -11.64 11.45 -28.32
N ALA A 23 -12.81 10.86 -28.54
CA ALA A 23 -13.97 11.54 -29.09
C ALA A 23 -14.40 12.73 -28.22
N ALA A 24 -14.53 12.52 -26.91
CA ALA A 24 -14.92 13.57 -25.97
C ALA A 24 -13.90 14.73 -25.94
N ALA A 25 -12.60 14.41 -25.89
CA ALA A 25 -11.54 15.41 -25.88
C ALA A 25 -11.46 16.20 -27.19
N GLY A 26 -11.50 15.50 -28.33
CA GLY A 26 -11.48 16.12 -29.65
C GLY A 26 -12.69 17.01 -29.93
N ALA A 27 -13.88 16.59 -29.48
CA ALA A 27 -15.09 17.41 -29.52
C ALA A 27 -14.93 18.68 -28.68
N ALA A 28 -14.48 18.55 -27.42
CA ALA A 28 -14.29 19.68 -26.50
C ALA A 28 -13.27 20.70 -27.01
N LEU A 29 -12.16 20.23 -27.59
CA LEU A 29 -11.12 21.08 -28.18
C LEU A 29 -11.62 21.84 -29.42
N ALA A 30 -12.42 21.20 -30.28
CA ALA A 30 -12.92 21.79 -31.51
C ALA A 30 -14.27 22.52 -31.39
N ALA A 31 -14.96 22.40 -30.25
CA ALA A 31 -16.27 23.01 -29.99
C ALA A 31 -16.37 24.55 -30.21
N PRO A 32 -15.33 25.38 -29.93
CA PRO A 32 -15.36 26.80 -30.27
C PRO A 32 -15.51 27.07 -31.78
N GLY A 33 -15.22 26.07 -32.62
CA GLY A 33 -15.41 26.11 -34.08
C GLY A 33 -16.80 25.72 -34.56
N GLY A 34 -17.77 25.47 -33.66
CA GLY A 34 -19.13 25.06 -34.00
C GLY A 34 -19.28 23.57 -34.34
N LEU A 35 -20.54 23.12 -34.47
CA LEU A 35 -20.90 21.69 -34.49
C LEU A 35 -20.14 20.85 -35.52
N ARG A 36 -19.97 21.34 -36.76
CA ARG A 36 -19.22 20.60 -37.80
C ARG A 36 -17.76 20.36 -37.41
N ARG A 37 -17.10 21.33 -36.76
CA ARG A 37 -15.74 21.17 -36.26
C ARG A 37 -15.69 20.30 -35.00
N ALA A 38 -16.68 20.37 -34.12
CA ALA A 38 -16.80 19.47 -32.96
C ALA A 38 -16.91 17.99 -33.39
N VAL A 39 -17.74 17.67 -34.39
CA VAL A 39 -17.88 16.30 -34.93
C VAL A 39 -16.60 15.83 -35.61
N ALA A 40 -15.97 16.66 -36.44
CA ALA A 40 -14.69 16.33 -37.05
C ALA A 40 -13.57 16.12 -36.00
N GLY A 41 -13.53 16.99 -34.98
CA GLY A 41 -12.62 16.87 -33.84
C GLY A 41 -12.83 15.58 -33.05
N ALA A 42 -14.09 15.16 -32.84
CA ALA A 42 -14.40 13.88 -32.20
C ALA A 42 -13.83 12.69 -32.99
N GLY A 43 -14.01 12.67 -34.32
CA GLY A 43 -13.45 11.63 -35.18
C GLY A 43 -11.91 11.58 -35.12
N ILE A 44 -11.25 12.74 -35.24
CA ILE A 44 -9.79 12.85 -35.16
C ILE A 44 -9.27 12.39 -33.79
N GLY A 45 -9.89 12.85 -32.70
CA GLY A 45 -9.50 12.50 -31.34
C GLY A 45 -9.69 11.01 -31.02
N ALA A 46 -10.80 10.42 -31.48
CA ALA A 46 -11.06 8.99 -31.33
C ALA A 46 -10.00 8.14 -32.05
N VAL A 47 -9.70 8.45 -33.31
CA VAL A 47 -8.66 7.76 -34.10
C VAL A 47 -7.29 7.92 -33.45
N ALA A 48 -6.95 9.11 -32.97
CA ALA A 48 -5.68 9.39 -32.33
C ALA A 48 -5.47 8.52 -31.07
N LEU A 49 -6.40 8.53 -30.11
CA LEU A 49 -6.25 7.72 -28.89
C LEU A 49 -6.43 6.22 -29.11
N ALA A 50 -7.24 5.80 -30.09
CA ALA A 50 -7.32 4.39 -30.49
C ALA A 50 -6.00 3.90 -31.11
N THR A 51 -5.32 4.74 -31.88
CA THR A 51 -4.01 4.43 -32.48
C THR A 51 -2.93 4.39 -31.40
N THR A 52 -2.89 5.34 -30.46
CA THR A 52 -1.92 5.28 -29.36
C THR A 52 -2.19 4.13 -28.38
N GLU A 53 -3.45 3.69 -28.19
CA GLU A 53 -3.78 2.45 -27.47
C GLU A 53 -3.30 1.21 -28.25
N THR A 54 -3.50 1.16 -29.56
CA THR A 54 -3.03 0.05 -30.41
C THR A 54 -1.51 -0.08 -30.38
N VAL A 55 -0.78 1.03 -30.54
CA VAL A 55 0.69 1.08 -30.45
C VAL A 55 1.19 0.79 -29.03
N SER A 56 0.43 1.18 -28.01
CA SER A 56 0.65 0.80 -26.61
C SER A 56 0.60 -0.72 -26.45
N ARG A 57 -0.51 -1.36 -26.85
CA ARG A 57 -0.74 -2.81 -26.70
C ARG A 57 0.23 -3.66 -27.51
N HIS A 58 0.69 -3.19 -28.67
CA HIS A 58 1.69 -3.90 -29.47
C HIS A 58 3.11 -3.85 -28.87
N ARG A 59 3.38 -2.93 -27.92
CA ARG A 59 4.67 -2.81 -27.22
C ARG A 59 4.65 -3.31 -25.78
N GLN A 60 3.47 -3.44 -25.19
CA GLN A 60 3.22 -3.86 -23.81
C GLN A 60 3.38 -5.38 -23.68
N ARG A 61 4.19 -5.84 -22.73
CA ARG A 61 4.29 -7.25 -22.34
C ARG A 61 3.12 -7.65 -21.42
N PRO A 62 2.80 -8.95 -21.27
CA PRO A 62 1.99 -9.43 -20.15
C PRO A 62 2.55 -8.91 -18.81
N GLY A 63 1.70 -8.57 -17.85
CA GLY A 63 2.13 -7.98 -16.57
C GLY A 63 2.67 -6.54 -16.61
N GLU A 64 2.71 -5.86 -17.75
CA GLU A 64 3.11 -4.44 -17.80
C GLU A 64 1.89 -3.49 -17.70
N LEU A 65 2.10 -2.31 -17.10
CA LEU A 65 1.14 -1.20 -17.24
C LEU A 65 1.29 -0.55 -18.63
N PRO A 66 0.24 0.09 -19.17
CA PRO A 66 0.35 0.84 -20.43
C PRO A 66 1.51 1.86 -20.38
N PRO A 67 2.29 1.99 -21.46
CA PRO A 67 3.50 2.80 -21.48
C PRO A 67 3.22 4.28 -21.20
N LEU A 68 4.22 4.97 -20.67
CA LEU A 68 4.08 6.31 -20.11
C LEU A 68 3.39 7.30 -21.08
N PHE A 69 3.74 7.28 -22.37
CA PHE A 69 3.15 8.17 -23.38
C PHE A 69 1.63 8.02 -23.50
N GLN A 70 1.11 6.79 -23.46
CA GLN A 70 -0.33 6.54 -23.58
C GLN A 70 -1.08 6.97 -22.32
N ARG A 71 -0.51 6.70 -21.14
CA ARG A 71 -1.08 7.19 -19.87
C ARG A 71 -1.11 8.72 -19.83
N ILE A 72 -0.10 9.40 -20.37
CA ILE A 72 -0.06 10.86 -20.50
C ILE A 72 -1.15 11.35 -21.44
N ALA A 73 -1.26 10.78 -22.66
CA ALA A 73 -2.24 11.16 -23.67
C ALA A 73 -3.69 11.01 -23.15
N VAL A 74 -4.02 9.85 -22.57
CA VAL A 74 -5.35 9.60 -21.97
C VAL A 74 -5.63 10.58 -20.82
N SER A 75 -4.63 10.90 -19.98
CA SER A 75 -4.82 11.87 -18.88
C SER A 75 -5.12 13.28 -19.40
N ALA A 76 -4.40 13.74 -20.43
CA ALA A 76 -4.61 15.05 -21.04
C ALA A 76 -5.95 15.14 -21.77
N ALA A 77 -6.39 14.05 -22.42
CA ALA A 77 -7.69 13.97 -23.06
C ALA A 77 -8.86 14.00 -22.05
N LEU A 78 -8.77 13.22 -20.96
CA LEU A 78 -9.83 13.14 -19.93
C LEU A 78 -10.19 14.50 -19.30
N VAL A 79 -9.24 15.44 -19.19
CA VAL A 79 -9.50 16.77 -18.62
C VAL A 79 -9.99 17.80 -19.63
N ALA A 80 -9.89 17.55 -20.94
CA ALA A 80 -10.30 18.53 -21.96
C ALA A 80 -11.81 18.85 -21.92
N PRO A 81 -12.74 17.88 -21.74
CA PRO A 81 -14.16 18.19 -21.52
C PRO A 81 -14.43 18.98 -20.24
N LEU A 82 -13.65 18.74 -19.17
CA LEU A 82 -13.77 19.46 -17.91
C LEU A 82 -13.33 20.92 -18.05
N GLY A 83 -12.24 21.17 -18.79
CA GLY A 83 -11.79 22.52 -19.13
C GLY A 83 -12.80 23.28 -20.00
N TRP A 84 -13.45 22.61 -20.95
CA TRP A 84 -14.53 23.19 -21.75
C TRP A 84 -15.76 23.54 -20.89
N ALA A 85 -16.18 22.65 -20.00
CA ALA A 85 -17.32 22.89 -19.12
C ALA A 85 -17.03 24.05 -18.14
N ALA A 86 -15.83 24.10 -17.55
CA ALA A 86 -15.41 25.19 -16.68
C ALA A 86 -15.38 26.55 -17.38
N GLU A 87 -14.89 26.60 -18.63
CA GLU A 87 -14.93 27.80 -19.49
C GLU A 87 -16.38 28.25 -19.77
N ARG A 88 -17.30 27.31 -20.02
CA ARG A 88 -18.74 27.60 -20.16
C ARG A 88 -19.40 28.10 -18.86
N CYS A 89 -18.84 27.75 -17.70
CA CYS A 89 -19.21 28.31 -16.39
C CYS A 89 -18.46 29.62 -16.05
N GLY A 90 -17.72 30.22 -17.00
CA GLY A 90 -17.02 31.50 -16.80
C GLY A 90 -15.64 31.40 -16.13
N ALA A 91 -15.09 30.20 -15.93
CA ALA A 91 -13.76 30.05 -15.34
C ALA A 91 -12.66 30.49 -16.32
N GLY A 92 -11.85 31.47 -15.92
CA GLY A 92 -10.72 31.93 -16.73
C GLY A 92 -9.55 30.92 -16.81
N PRO A 93 -8.62 31.07 -17.78
CA PRO A 93 -7.51 30.14 -17.99
C PRO A 93 -6.64 29.86 -16.74
N ARG A 94 -6.44 30.85 -15.88
CA ARG A 94 -5.71 30.68 -14.61
C ARG A 94 -6.42 29.71 -13.67
N THR A 95 -7.73 29.84 -13.53
CA THR A 95 -8.56 28.96 -12.68
C THR A 95 -8.57 27.54 -13.22
N ILE A 96 -8.80 27.37 -14.52
CA ILE A 96 -8.82 26.06 -15.20
C ILE A 96 -7.48 25.35 -15.06
N ALA A 97 -6.37 26.04 -15.34
CA ALA A 97 -5.03 25.45 -15.21
C ALA A 97 -4.68 25.12 -13.75
N THR A 98 -4.99 26.00 -12.79
CA THR A 98 -4.73 25.74 -11.36
C THR A 98 -5.51 24.53 -10.84
N ALA A 99 -6.80 24.43 -11.18
CA ALA A 99 -7.63 23.28 -10.83
C ALA A 99 -7.15 21.98 -11.49
N THR A 100 -6.77 22.04 -12.78
CA THR A 100 -6.25 20.89 -13.53
C THR A 100 -4.90 20.41 -12.97
N GLY A 101 -4.02 21.36 -12.62
CA GLY A 101 -2.76 21.07 -11.94
C GLY A 101 -2.97 20.46 -10.56
N GLY A 102 -3.91 20.98 -9.78
CA GLY A 102 -4.32 20.41 -8.48
C GLY A 102 -4.86 18.98 -8.61
N LEU A 103 -5.74 18.71 -9.57
CA LEU A 103 -6.24 17.37 -9.88
C LEU A 103 -5.09 16.42 -10.26
N GLY A 104 -4.16 16.86 -11.10
CA GLY A 104 -2.95 16.10 -11.42
C GLY A 104 -2.07 15.82 -10.20
N GLY A 105 -1.95 16.80 -9.29
CA GLY A 105 -1.25 16.68 -8.01
C GLY A 105 -1.86 15.61 -7.11
N LEU A 106 -3.18 15.65 -6.91
CA LEU A 106 -3.94 14.67 -6.13
C LEU A 106 -3.83 13.25 -6.70
N LEU A 107 -4.06 13.10 -8.01
CA LEU A 107 -3.81 11.84 -8.75
C LEU A 107 -2.33 11.41 -8.76
N GLY A 108 -1.43 12.28 -8.29
CA GLY A 108 -0.01 12.01 -8.11
C GLY A 108 0.34 11.35 -6.78
N VAL A 109 -0.52 11.43 -5.75
CA VAL A 109 -0.41 10.82 -4.39
C VAL A 109 0.82 11.21 -3.54
N ARG A 110 2.00 11.42 -4.13
CA ARG A 110 3.21 11.95 -3.48
C ARG A 110 2.92 13.36 -2.92
N PRO A 111 3.26 13.69 -1.66
CA PRO A 111 3.11 15.05 -1.12
C PRO A 111 3.79 16.12 -1.98
N GLN A 112 4.95 15.79 -2.57
CA GLN A 112 5.68 16.65 -3.50
C GLN A 112 4.90 16.89 -4.81
N LYS A 113 4.20 15.86 -5.32
CA LYS A 113 3.33 15.96 -6.51
C LYS A 113 2.07 16.78 -6.21
N ILE A 114 1.47 16.57 -5.03
CA ILE A 114 0.29 17.33 -4.56
C ILE A 114 0.62 18.83 -4.45
N ALA A 115 1.79 19.20 -3.91
CA ALA A 115 2.23 20.59 -3.86
C ALA A 115 2.65 21.17 -5.23
N PHE A 116 3.32 20.37 -6.05
CA PHE A 116 3.78 20.77 -7.39
C PHE A 116 2.63 21.03 -8.36
N GLY A 117 1.53 20.27 -8.25
CA GLY A 117 0.36 20.35 -9.12
C GLY A 117 -0.23 21.77 -9.25
N PRO A 118 -0.74 22.39 -8.16
CA PRO A 118 -1.28 23.74 -8.18
C PRO A 118 -0.26 24.80 -8.58
N ALA A 119 1.01 24.67 -8.17
CA ALA A 119 2.07 25.61 -8.51
C ALA A 119 2.38 25.62 -10.03
N LEU A 120 2.49 24.43 -10.64
CA LEU A 120 2.60 24.28 -12.09
C LEU A 120 1.33 24.76 -12.80
N GLY A 121 0.15 24.47 -12.23
CA GLY A 121 -1.14 24.94 -12.76
C GLY A 121 -1.26 26.46 -12.81
N LEU A 122 -0.80 27.16 -11.77
CA LEU A 122 -0.73 28.63 -11.73
C LEU A 122 0.22 29.17 -12.81
N ALA A 123 1.43 28.59 -12.92
CA ALA A 123 2.41 28.99 -13.93
C ALA A 123 1.92 28.74 -15.37
N ALA A 124 1.35 27.55 -15.63
CA ALA A 124 0.73 27.20 -16.90
C ALA A 124 -0.44 28.14 -17.22
N GLY A 125 -1.32 28.44 -16.26
CA GLY A 125 -2.42 29.38 -16.43
C GLY A 125 -1.98 30.82 -16.71
N ALA A 126 -0.85 31.26 -16.15
CA ALA A 126 -0.26 32.57 -16.41
C ALA A 126 0.42 32.65 -17.80
N LEU A 127 0.94 31.54 -18.32
CA LEU A 127 1.51 31.45 -19.68
C LEU A 127 0.42 31.27 -20.74
N LEU A 128 -0.41 30.24 -20.60
CA LEU A 128 -1.49 29.90 -21.54
C LEU A 128 -2.57 30.98 -21.60
N GLY A 129 -2.80 31.71 -20.51
CA GLY A 129 -3.68 32.89 -20.48
C GLY A 129 -3.20 34.09 -21.31
N ARG A 130 -1.99 34.04 -21.91
CA ARG A 130 -1.53 34.98 -22.95
C ARG A 130 -1.84 34.50 -24.38
N THR A 131 -2.40 33.31 -24.54
CA THR A 131 -2.75 32.69 -25.83
C THR A 131 -4.26 32.74 -26.06
N ARG A 132 -4.70 32.46 -27.30
CA ARG A 132 -6.13 32.28 -27.64
C ARG A 132 -6.61 30.83 -27.49
N MET A 133 -6.02 30.05 -26.59
CA MET A 133 -6.44 28.67 -26.32
C MET A 133 -7.74 28.64 -25.50
N SER A 134 -8.67 27.76 -25.90
CA SER A 134 -9.89 27.48 -25.14
C SER A 134 -9.57 26.76 -23.82
N GLY A 135 -10.50 26.80 -22.87
CA GLY A 135 -10.43 26.09 -21.60
C GLY A 135 -10.14 24.60 -21.74
N ALA A 136 -10.69 23.97 -22.78
CA ALA A 136 -10.36 22.59 -23.15
C ALA A 136 -8.86 22.39 -23.43
N GLY A 137 -8.27 23.28 -24.23
CA GLY A 137 -6.85 23.29 -24.54
C GLY A 137 -5.99 23.64 -23.34
N VAL A 138 -6.42 24.58 -22.50
CA VAL A 138 -5.73 24.97 -21.26
C VAL A 138 -5.66 23.79 -20.28
N ALA A 139 -6.76 23.06 -20.08
CA ALA A 139 -6.76 21.86 -19.25
C ALA A 139 -5.87 20.76 -19.84
N ALA A 140 -6.05 20.42 -21.12
CA ALA A 140 -5.27 19.38 -21.79
C ALA A 140 -3.76 19.66 -21.75
N ALA A 141 -3.34 20.88 -22.08
CA ALA A 141 -1.94 21.30 -22.05
C ALA A 141 -1.38 21.33 -20.62
N THR A 142 -2.15 21.80 -19.63
CA THR A 142 -1.70 21.81 -18.23
C THR A 142 -1.51 20.41 -17.69
N MET A 143 -2.42 19.47 -17.97
CA MET A 143 -2.27 18.07 -17.56
C MET A 143 -1.13 17.36 -18.33
N LEU A 144 -0.95 17.65 -19.62
CA LEU A 144 0.18 17.15 -20.40
C LEU A 144 1.52 17.59 -19.79
N VAL A 145 1.71 18.90 -19.60
CA VAL A 145 2.92 19.47 -19.00
C VAL A 145 3.13 18.94 -17.58
N TYR A 146 2.07 18.91 -16.76
CA TYR A 146 2.15 18.32 -15.42
C TYR A 146 2.61 16.86 -15.46
N ARG A 147 2.00 15.99 -16.27
CA ARG A 147 2.34 14.55 -16.29
C ARG A 147 3.74 14.30 -16.85
N VAL A 148 4.19 15.09 -17.83
CA VAL A 148 5.58 15.05 -18.35
C VAL A 148 6.57 15.49 -17.27
N SER A 149 6.42 16.69 -16.70
CA SER A 149 7.32 17.17 -15.63
C SER A 149 7.29 16.26 -14.40
N SER A 150 6.13 15.74 -14.02
CA SER A 150 5.96 14.82 -12.89
C SER A 150 6.63 13.46 -13.12
N ALA A 151 6.78 13.01 -14.36
CA ALA A 151 7.56 11.80 -14.70
C ALA A 151 9.08 12.08 -14.75
N LEU A 152 9.49 13.27 -15.20
CA LEU A 152 10.91 13.66 -15.27
C LEU A 152 11.53 13.94 -13.90
N LEU A 153 10.76 14.59 -13.00
CA LEU A 153 11.19 15.05 -11.68
C LEU A 153 10.99 14.01 -10.55
N PHE A 154 10.06 13.08 -10.69
CA PHE A 154 9.72 12.08 -9.67
C PHE A 154 9.70 10.68 -10.31
N ARG A 155 10.90 10.17 -10.61
CA ARG A 155 11.13 9.02 -11.49
C ARG A 155 10.81 7.67 -10.85
N ASP A 156 11.10 7.54 -9.56
CA ASP A 156 10.91 6.32 -8.79
C ASP A 156 9.43 5.91 -8.70
N ALA A 157 9.18 4.61 -8.79
CA ALA A 157 7.85 4.04 -8.67
C ALA A 157 7.23 4.36 -7.29
N GLN A 158 5.90 4.49 -7.25
CA GLN A 158 5.15 4.54 -6.00
C GLN A 158 4.67 3.14 -5.64
N VAL A 159 4.18 2.46 -6.67
CA VAL A 159 3.76 1.08 -6.71
C VAL A 159 4.32 0.47 -7.99
N ARG A 160 4.84 -0.76 -7.93
CA ARG A 160 5.37 -1.52 -9.07
C ARG A 160 4.69 -2.90 -9.07
N LEU A 161 4.05 -3.26 -10.18
CA LEU A 161 3.60 -4.64 -10.38
C LEU A 161 4.83 -5.55 -10.39
N LEU A 162 4.86 -6.48 -9.43
CA LEU A 162 5.99 -7.38 -9.15
C LEU A 162 5.72 -8.77 -9.74
N ALA A 163 4.50 -9.25 -9.57
CA ALA A 163 4.00 -10.52 -10.06
C ALA A 163 2.51 -10.36 -10.43
N GLU A 164 2.09 -10.95 -11.55
CA GLU A 164 0.68 -11.08 -11.93
C GLU A 164 0.38 -12.58 -11.96
N ARG A 165 -0.63 -13.02 -11.18
CA ARG A 165 -1.08 -14.41 -11.13
C ARG A 165 0.02 -15.47 -10.90
N VAL A 166 0.85 -15.27 -9.90
CA VAL A 166 1.94 -16.20 -9.51
C VAL A 166 1.54 -17.00 -8.27
N PRO A 167 1.77 -18.33 -8.20
CA PRO A 167 1.46 -19.12 -7.01
C PRO A 167 2.11 -18.58 -5.74
N ALA A 168 1.36 -18.55 -4.62
CA ALA A 168 1.86 -18.00 -3.36
C ALA A 168 3.19 -18.61 -2.86
N ALA A 169 3.46 -19.88 -3.19
CA ALA A 169 4.70 -20.57 -2.82
C ALA A 169 5.97 -20.02 -3.50
N GLU A 170 5.85 -19.33 -4.63
CA GLU A 170 6.97 -18.65 -5.32
C GLU A 170 7.27 -17.26 -4.70
N LEU A 171 6.42 -16.78 -3.79
CA LEU A 171 6.49 -15.46 -3.19
C LEU A 171 6.50 -15.56 -1.65
N PRO A 172 7.44 -16.29 -1.02
CA PRO A 172 7.43 -16.60 0.42
C PRO A 172 7.53 -15.36 1.34
N PHE A 173 7.96 -14.22 0.78
CA PHE A 173 7.94 -12.93 1.47
C PHE A 173 6.53 -12.36 1.65
N VAL A 174 5.55 -12.75 0.82
CA VAL A 174 4.14 -12.30 0.91
C VAL A 174 3.36 -13.25 1.83
N VAL A 175 2.48 -12.70 2.68
CA VAL A 175 1.57 -13.49 3.53
C VAL A 175 0.20 -13.57 2.86
N PRO A 176 -0.20 -14.71 2.24
CA PRO A 176 -1.41 -14.84 1.42
C PRO A 176 -2.65 -15.08 2.29
N ARG A 177 -2.91 -14.18 3.24
CA ARG A 177 -4.04 -14.29 4.19
C ARG A 177 -4.91 -13.04 4.08
N ALA A 178 -6.00 -13.16 3.32
CA ALA A 178 -6.97 -12.09 3.09
C ALA A 178 -8.16 -12.16 4.06
N ALA A 179 -8.93 -11.08 4.13
CA ALA A 179 -10.28 -11.08 4.69
C ALA A 179 -11.32 -11.32 3.59
N ARG A 180 -12.37 -12.09 3.92
CA ARG A 180 -13.57 -12.25 3.06
C ARG A 180 -14.65 -11.20 3.38
N SER A 181 -14.66 -10.69 4.61
CA SER A 181 -15.47 -9.55 5.05
C SER A 181 -14.90 -8.22 4.53
N THR A 182 -15.75 -7.19 4.48
CA THR A 182 -15.33 -5.79 4.22
C THR A 182 -14.65 -5.13 5.42
N TYR A 183 -14.97 -5.61 6.63
CA TYR A 183 -14.40 -5.19 7.91
C TYR A 183 -13.62 -6.36 8.52
N VAL A 184 -12.34 -6.15 8.83
CA VAL A 184 -11.44 -7.19 9.36
C VAL A 184 -11.77 -7.50 10.83
N GLY A 185 -11.73 -6.49 11.70
CA GLY A 185 -12.13 -6.60 13.10
C GLY A 185 -11.25 -7.53 13.95
N THR A 186 -11.59 -7.63 15.24
CA THR A 186 -10.92 -8.53 16.19
C THR A 186 -11.43 -9.99 16.09
N SER A 187 -12.38 -10.28 15.20
CA SER A 187 -12.87 -11.64 14.89
C SER A 187 -12.08 -12.35 13.79
N TYR A 188 -11.33 -11.61 12.95
CA TYR A 188 -10.73 -12.09 11.71
C TYR A 188 -10.12 -13.50 11.77
N LEU A 189 -9.37 -13.81 12.83
CA LEU A 189 -8.67 -15.08 12.93
C LEU A 189 -9.61 -16.27 13.21
N LYS A 190 -10.68 -16.06 13.99
CA LYS A 190 -11.76 -17.04 14.17
C LYS A 190 -12.44 -17.30 12.82
N ASP A 191 -12.74 -16.23 12.09
CA ASP A 191 -13.40 -16.30 10.77
C ASP A 191 -12.51 -17.05 9.75
N LEU A 192 -11.18 -16.91 9.84
CA LEU A 192 -10.20 -17.67 9.04
C LEU A 192 -10.09 -19.14 9.48
N ALA A 193 -10.12 -19.43 10.79
CA ALA A 193 -10.06 -20.80 11.30
C ALA A 193 -11.26 -21.64 10.86
N GLU A 194 -12.46 -21.05 10.88
CA GLU A 194 -13.70 -21.67 10.38
C GLU A 194 -13.63 -21.97 8.88
N GLN A 195 -12.96 -21.11 8.08
CA GLN A 195 -12.74 -21.36 6.65
C GLN A 195 -11.73 -22.49 6.36
N LEU A 196 -10.70 -22.62 7.20
CA LEU A 196 -9.65 -23.63 7.06
C LEU A 196 -10.01 -24.98 7.71
N GLY A 197 -11.13 -25.05 8.44
CA GLY A 197 -11.49 -26.22 9.25
C GLY A 197 -10.52 -26.48 10.41
N ALA A 198 -9.82 -25.43 10.86
CA ALA A 198 -8.67 -25.51 11.75
C ALA A 198 -9.02 -25.12 13.19
N ARG A 199 -8.21 -25.53 14.16
CA ARG A 199 -8.43 -25.20 15.57
C ARG A 199 -8.10 -23.74 15.83
N TYR A 200 -9.02 -23.00 16.45
CA TYR A 200 -8.84 -21.63 16.92
C TYR A 200 -8.63 -21.58 18.43
N ASP A 201 -7.58 -20.88 18.88
CA ASP A 201 -7.29 -20.66 20.30
C ASP A 201 -7.06 -19.14 20.55
N PRO A 202 -7.95 -18.46 21.31
CA PRO A 202 -7.86 -17.02 21.58
C PRO A 202 -7.02 -16.68 22.82
N ASP A 203 -6.46 -15.46 22.84
CA ASP A 203 -5.73 -14.82 23.95
C ASP A 203 -4.68 -15.76 24.62
N VAL A 204 -3.87 -16.40 23.78
CA VAL A 204 -2.96 -17.48 24.18
C VAL A 204 -1.87 -16.96 25.11
N ALA A 205 -1.78 -17.58 26.28
CA ALA A 205 -0.75 -17.28 27.26
C ALA A 205 0.62 -17.78 26.82
N ASP A 206 1.66 -17.06 27.24
CA ASP A 206 3.08 -17.39 27.10
C ASP A 206 3.63 -17.61 25.67
N ILE A 207 3.04 -16.93 24.67
CA ILE A 207 3.42 -17.07 23.25
C ILE A 207 3.97 -15.76 22.66
N GLY A 208 4.89 -15.90 21.70
CA GLY A 208 5.48 -14.82 20.91
C GLY A 208 4.88 -14.64 19.52
N ILE A 209 5.33 -13.57 18.87
CA ILE A 209 5.07 -13.32 17.45
C ILE A 209 5.89 -14.22 16.52
N VAL A 210 7.01 -14.77 17.00
CA VAL A 210 7.80 -15.81 16.30
C VAL A 210 7.90 -17.07 17.17
N PRO A 211 8.05 -18.28 16.60
CA PRO A 211 8.26 -19.51 17.37
C PRO A 211 9.65 -19.56 18.04
N SER A 212 10.67 -19.04 17.37
CA SER A 212 12.04 -18.90 17.88
C SER A 212 12.72 -17.72 17.17
N LEU A 213 13.61 -17.03 17.87
CA LEU A 213 14.48 -15.99 17.29
C LEU A 213 15.56 -16.60 16.37
N ASP A 214 15.88 -17.89 16.52
CA ASP A 214 16.92 -18.60 15.76
C ASP A 214 16.57 -18.72 14.27
N GLU A 215 15.27 -18.74 13.94
CA GLU A 215 14.79 -18.74 12.55
C GLU A 215 15.21 -17.47 11.79
N LEU A 216 15.46 -16.36 12.50
CA LEU A 216 15.90 -15.08 11.95
C LEU A 216 17.41 -15.01 11.66
N ALA A 217 18.19 -16.05 12.00
CA ALA A 217 19.65 -16.05 11.83
C ALA A 217 20.10 -15.77 10.38
N GLY A 218 21.16 -15.00 10.22
CA GLY A 218 21.83 -14.76 8.94
C GLY A 218 23.05 -13.86 9.08
N PRO A 219 23.77 -13.53 8.00
CA PRO A 219 25.05 -12.80 8.09
C PRO A 219 24.98 -11.41 8.72
N ASP A 220 23.80 -10.79 8.78
CA ASP A 220 23.57 -9.50 9.42
C ASP A 220 23.01 -9.60 10.85
N PHE A 221 22.65 -10.79 11.34
CA PHE A 221 22.03 -11.00 12.66
C PHE A 221 22.32 -12.40 13.25
N ASP A 222 22.97 -12.41 14.42
CA ASP A 222 23.17 -13.59 15.27
C ASP A 222 22.18 -13.59 16.45
N PRO A 223 21.22 -14.53 16.50
CA PRO A 223 20.26 -14.67 17.59
C PRO A 223 20.87 -15.09 18.94
N ALA A 224 22.12 -15.56 19.00
CA ALA A 224 22.84 -15.83 20.24
C ALA A 224 23.51 -14.57 20.84
N ALA A 225 23.75 -13.54 20.02
CA ALA A 225 24.27 -12.24 20.43
C ALA A 225 23.16 -11.24 20.83
N ALA A 226 21.89 -11.63 20.74
CA ALA A 226 20.75 -10.83 21.19
C ALA A 226 20.64 -10.80 22.72
N ASP A 227 20.18 -9.69 23.28
CA ASP A 227 19.90 -9.55 24.71
C ASP A 227 18.76 -10.52 25.11
N PRO A 228 18.88 -11.28 26.22
CA PRO A 228 17.86 -12.25 26.64
C PRO A 228 16.45 -11.66 26.79
N LEU A 229 16.34 -10.38 27.18
CA LEU A 229 15.06 -9.68 27.29
C LEU A 229 14.48 -9.34 25.91
N VAL A 230 15.32 -9.04 24.91
CA VAL A 230 14.90 -8.87 23.51
C VAL A 230 14.42 -10.21 22.95
N ARG A 231 15.15 -11.32 23.18
CA ARG A 231 14.70 -12.66 22.76
C ARG A 231 13.34 -13.01 23.40
N GLU A 232 13.20 -12.84 24.71
CA GLU A 232 11.94 -13.11 25.42
C GLU A 232 10.76 -12.30 24.85
N PHE A 233 10.98 -11.04 24.44
CA PHE A 233 9.90 -10.25 23.83
C PHE A 233 9.42 -10.80 22.48
N TYR A 234 10.30 -11.38 21.67
CA TYR A 234 9.93 -11.96 20.38
C TYR A 234 9.31 -13.35 20.52
N GLU A 235 9.83 -14.18 21.43
CA GLU A 235 9.42 -15.58 21.66
C GLU A 235 8.25 -15.73 22.65
N HIS A 236 8.05 -14.77 23.55
CA HIS A 236 6.99 -14.76 24.58
C HIS A 236 6.31 -13.38 24.70
N THR A 237 6.00 -12.73 23.57
CA THR A 237 5.38 -11.41 23.47
C THR A 237 4.16 -11.20 24.39
N THR A 238 3.31 -12.22 24.64
CA THR A 238 2.16 -12.06 25.54
C THR A 238 2.53 -11.90 27.03
N ARG A 239 3.80 -12.11 27.43
CA ARG A 239 4.34 -11.69 28.75
C ARG A 239 4.43 -10.17 28.90
N PHE A 240 4.35 -9.39 27.82
CA PHE A 240 4.60 -7.94 27.85
C PHE A 240 3.32 -7.12 27.66
N ARG A 241 3.28 -5.95 28.32
CA ARG A 241 2.39 -4.83 28.02
C ARG A 241 3.18 -3.79 27.23
N LEU A 242 2.55 -3.24 26.18
CA LEU A 242 3.13 -2.22 25.31
C LEU A 242 2.37 -0.90 25.47
N ASP A 243 3.03 0.12 26.01
CA ASP A 243 2.53 1.49 26.00
C ASP A 243 3.18 2.26 24.83
N ILE A 244 2.42 3.13 24.14
CA ILE A 244 2.76 3.66 22.81
C ILE A 244 2.69 5.21 22.77
N ASP A 245 3.76 5.87 22.34
CA ASP A 245 3.80 7.31 22.03
C ASP A 245 3.91 7.55 20.50
N PRO A 246 2.87 8.06 19.82
CA PRO A 246 2.81 8.23 18.38
C PRO A 246 3.20 9.65 17.89
N GLN A 247 4.45 9.81 17.46
CA GLN A 247 4.98 11.09 16.98
C GLN A 247 4.72 11.32 15.47
N TRP A 248 3.53 11.85 15.17
CA TRP A 248 3.11 12.26 13.83
C TRP A 248 3.72 13.60 13.37
N ARG A 249 4.42 13.61 12.23
CA ARG A 249 4.88 14.85 11.57
C ARG A 249 3.69 15.68 11.09
N THR A 250 3.74 17.00 11.24
CA THR A 250 2.59 17.90 10.98
C THR A 250 2.05 17.81 9.55
N TRP A 251 2.91 17.59 8.56
CA TRP A 251 2.53 17.59 7.14
C TRP A 251 1.63 16.42 6.71
N ILE A 252 1.71 15.26 7.40
CA ILE A 252 0.91 14.07 7.05
C ILE A 252 -0.46 14.05 7.77
N ARG A 253 -0.58 14.72 8.93
CA ARG A 253 -1.76 14.70 9.80
C ARG A 253 -3.11 14.93 9.07
N PRO A 254 -3.30 15.96 8.21
CA PRO A 254 -4.59 16.16 7.54
C PRO A 254 -4.93 15.06 6.53
N GLY A 255 -3.93 14.53 5.81
CA GLY A 255 -4.13 13.41 4.88
C GLY A 255 -4.44 12.11 5.61
N TYR A 256 -3.77 11.84 6.73
CA TYR A 256 -4.03 10.67 7.55
C TYR A 256 -5.38 10.74 8.29
N LEU A 257 -5.89 11.92 8.69
CA LEU A 257 -7.26 12.06 9.21
C LEU A 257 -8.33 11.64 8.18
N LEU A 258 -8.14 12.02 6.92
CA LEU A 258 -9.02 11.59 5.83
C LEU A 258 -8.93 10.08 5.60
N TYR A 259 -7.71 9.53 5.51
CA TYR A 259 -7.47 8.08 5.40
C TYR A 259 -8.07 7.29 6.57
N ARG A 260 -7.89 7.77 7.82
CA ARG A 260 -8.42 7.12 9.03
C ARG A 260 -9.94 7.03 9.00
N SER A 261 -10.60 8.03 8.42
CA SER A 261 -12.06 8.14 8.38
C SER A 261 -12.70 7.39 7.20
N VAL A 262 -12.05 7.40 6.03
CA VAL A 262 -12.60 6.83 4.77
C VAL A 262 -12.10 5.42 4.50
N VAL A 263 -10.93 5.04 5.03
CA VAL A 263 -10.31 3.73 4.81
C VAL A 263 -10.11 2.97 6.12
N ALA A 264 -9.26 3.44 7.04
CA ALA A 264 -8.80 2.65 8.18
C ALA A 264 -9.94 2.13 9.08
N ARG A 265 -10.89 3.01 9.45
CA ARG A 265 -12.04 2.65 10.27
C ARG A 265 -13.04 1.73 9.56
N PRO A 266 -13.55 2.04 8.34
CA PRO A 266 -14.40 1.10 7.60
C PRO A 266 -13.76 -0.27 7.34
N LEU A 267 -12.44 -0.33 7.20
CA LEU A 267 -11.65 -1.54 6.97
C LEU A 267 -11.39 -2.36 8.25
N GLY A 268 -11.40 -1.71 9.42
CA GLY A 268 -11.00 -2.33 10.69
C GLY A 268 -9.49 -2.59 10.81
N GLN A 269 -8.65 -1.79 10.15
CA GLN A 269 -7.19 -1.97 10.06
C GLN A 269 -6.43 -0.64 10.06
N ALA A 270 -5.17 -0.67 10.49
CA ALA A 270 -4.23 0.48 10.45
C ALA A 270 -4.73 1.78 11.13
N ASN A 271 -5.58 1.65 12.15
CA ASN A 271 -6.24 2.75 12.87
C ASN A 271 -5.34 3.27 14.03
N VAL A 272 -4.10 3.62 13.70
CA VAL A 272 -3.06 4.06 14.64
C VAL A 272 -3.49 5.35 15.39
N PRO A 273 -3.31 5.43 16.72
CA PRO A 273 -3.60 6.60 17.56
C PRO A 273 -3.00 7.92 17.02
N MET A 274 -3.72 9.03 17.15
CA MET A 274 -3.27 10.37 16.72
C MET A 274 -3.21 11.41 17.84
N ASN A 275 -4.13 11.32 18.80
CA ASN A 275 -4.38 12.35 19.80
C ASN A 275 -4.10 11.81 21.20
N GLN A 276 -3.90 12.70 22.17
CA GLN A 276 -3.75 12.31 23.58
C GLN A 276 -4.91 11.42 24.07
N ARG A 277 -6.14 11.76 23.68
CA ARG A 277 -7.37 10.96 23.92
C ARG A 277 -7.41 9.58 23.24
N ASP A 278 -6.59 9.34 22.21
CA ASP A 278 -6.44 7.99 21.63
C ASP A 278 -5.42 7.16 22.45
N ILE A 279 -4.48 7.81 23.14
CA ILE A 279 -3.46 7.18 24.01
C ILE A 279 -4.05 6.88 25.40
N GLU A 280 -4.81 7.81 25.97
CA GLU A 280 -5.45 7.74 27.29
C GLU A 280 -6.43 6.56 27.44
N ARG A 281 -6.96 6.04 26.32
CA ARG A 281 -7.82 4.83 26.28
C ARG A 281 -7.08 3.55 26.67
N GLY A 282 -5.75 3.52 26.52
CA GLY A 282 -4.97 2.29 26.61
C GLY A 282 -5.22 1.33 25.43
N VAL A 283 -4.38 0.31 25.36
CA VAL A 283 -4.35 -0.67 24.26
C VAL A 283 -4.43 -2.08 24.84
N ARG A 284 -5.44 -2.86 24.42
CA ARG A 284 -5.43 -4.31 24.62
C ARG A 284 -4.53 -4.94 23.57
N SER A 285 -3.71 -5.90 23.98
CA SER A 285 -2.76 -6.60 23.12
C SER A 285 -2.80 -8.09 23.46
N ARG A 286 -3.24 -8.91 22.49
CA ARG A 286 -3.35 -10.37 22.61
C ARG A 286 -2.79 -11.07 21.38
N ILE A 287 -2.43 -12.35 21.52
CA ILE A 287 -2.13 -13.22 20.38
C ILE A 287 -3.19 -14.30 20.35
N ASP A 288 -3.96 -14.32 19.26
CA ASP A 288 -4.87 -15.41 18.93
C ASP A 288 -4.13 -16.32 17.93
N THR A 289 -4.43 -17.62 17.93
CA THR A 289 -3.76 -18.59 17.05
C THR A 289 -4.72 -19.48 16.27
N ILE A 290 -4.24 -20.00 15.13
CA ILE A 290 -4.85 -21.12 14.41
C ILE A 290 -3.83 -22.25 14.38
N THR A 291 -4.24 -23.48 14.69
CA THR A 291 -3.42 -24.67 14.44
C THR A 291 -4.09 -25.58 13.41
N GLN A 292 -3.36 -25.89 12.34
CA GLN A 292 -3.79 -26.75 11.23
C GLN A 292 -2.77 -27.87 10.96
N ALA A 293 -3.14 -28.89 10.19
CA ALA A 293 -2.20 -29.90 9.73
C ALA A 293 -1.24 -29.29 8.68
N GLY A 294 0.06 -29.26 8.97
CA GLY A 294 1.06 -28.74 8.05
C GLY A 294 1.40 -29.71 6.92
N ARG A 295 1.98 -29.18 5.84
CA ARG A 295 2.29 -29.93 4.60
C ARG A 295 3.33 -31.08 4.78
N GLY A 296 3.94 -31.21 5.96
CA GLY A 296 4.87 -32.30 6.32
C GLY A 296 4.37 -33.27 7.40
N GLY A 297 3.14 -33.11 7.90
CA GLY A 297 2.57 -33.91 9.00
C GLY A 297 2.66 -33.24 10.38
N ASP A 298 3.69 -32.42 10.62
CA ASP A 298 3.75 -31.55 11.80
C ASP A 298 2.66 -30.45 11.75
N PRO A 299 2.11 -30.02 12.90
CA PRO A 299 1.09 -28.98 12.96
C PRO A 299 1.67 -27.58 12.66
N GLU A 300 1.02 -26.84 11.77
CA GLU A 300 1.33 -25.43 11.48
C GLU A 300 0.50 -24.53 12.41
N THR A 301 1.16 -23.73 13.25
CA THR A 301 0.50 -22.72 14.11
C THR A 301 0.69 -21.31 13.55
N ILE A 302 -0.39 -20.75 12.99
CA ILE A 302 -0.47 -19.36 12.53
C ILE A 302 -0.69 -18.45 13.74
N ARG A 303 0.18 -17.44 13.91
CA ARG A 303 0.15 -16.48 15.02
C ARG A 303 -0.42 -15.15 14.55
N CYS A 304 -1.49 -14.65 15.18
CA CYS A 304 -2.07 -13.35 14.88
C CYS A 304 -2.01 -12.45 16.10
N TRP A 305 -1.18 -11.41 16.04
CA TRP A 305 -1.12 -10.39 17.08
C TRP A 305 -2.18 -9.31 16.79
N ILE A 306 -3.11 -9.18 17.74
CA ILE A 306 -4.23 -8.24 17.68
C ILE A 306 -3.99 -7.12 18.69
N ARG A 307 -4.15 -5.88 18.23
CA ARG A 307 -4.30 -4.70 19.08
C ARG A 307 -5.66 -4.05 18.88
N SER A 308 -6.30 -3.69 19.98
CA SER A 308 -7.51 -2.88 20.01
C SER A 308 -7.42 -1.79 21.07
N TYR A 309 -8.26 -0.76 20.96
CA TYR A 309 -8.44 0.22 22.04
C TYR A 309 -9.16 -0.46 23.21
N ALA A 310 -8.66 -0.27 24.43
CA ALA A 310 -9.15 -1.04 25.58
C ALA A 310 -10.57 -0.63 26.06
N ASP A 311 -11.11 0.49 25.56
CA ASP A 311 -12.44 1.01 25.90
C ASP A 311 -13.56 0.55 24.95
N THR A 312 -13.24 0.23 23.68
CA THR A 312 -14.23 -0.11 22.64
C THR A 312 -13.99 -1.45 21.92
N ASP A 313 -12.83 -2.10 22.12
CA ASP A 313 -12.28 -3.16 21.27
C ASP A 313 -12.11 -2.76 19.77
N ASP A 314 -12.19 -1.47 19.43
CA ASP A 314 -11.90 -0.96 18.08
C ASP A 314 -10.49 -1.42 17.66
N PRO A 315 -10.31 -2.09 16.50
CA PRO A 315 -9.01 -2.58 16.08
C PRO A 315 -8.03 -1.44 15.74
N ILE A 316 -6.75 -1.66 16.06
CA ILE A 316 -5.60 -0.80 15.74
C ILE A 316 -4.70 -1.50 14.72
N TYR A 317 -4.23 -2.72 15.03
CA TYR A 317 -3.67 -3.66 14.06
C TYR A 317 -4.24 -5.07 14.26
N VAL A 318 -4.37 -5.80 13.16
CA VAL A 318 -4.49 -7.25 13.10
C VAL A 318 -3.40 -7.70 12.13
N GLY A 319 -2.40 -8.42 12.64
CA GLY A 319 -1.25 -8.86 11.83
C GLY A 319 -0.94 -10.32 12.06
N ILE A 320 -0.93 -11.11 10.99
CA ILE A 320 -0.38 -12.47 11.00
C ILE A 320 1.14 -12.37 10.86
N TYR A 321 1.86 -13.00 11.77
CA TYR A 321 3.32 -13.07 11.75
C TYR A 321 3.75 -14.42 11.20
N THR A 322 4.60 -14.38 10.18
CA THR A 322 5.31 -15.56 9.66
C THR A 322 6.80 -15.29 9.60
N THR A 323 7.55 -16.36 9.82
CA THR A 323 8.99 -16.44 9.56
C THR A 323 9.20 -17.29 8.33
N TYR A 324 10.23 -16.97 7.54
CA TYR A 324 10.71 -17.84 6.47
C TYR A 324 12.21 -17.65 6.30
N ARG A 325 12.85 -18.62 5.62
CA ARG A 325 14.27 -18.57 5.29
C ARG A 325 14.44 -18.60 3.77
N ASP A 326 15.41 -17.81 3.29
CA ASP A 326 15.85 -17.79 1.91
C ASP A 326 17.38 -17.75 1.90
N ALA A 327 17.99 -18.71 1.18
CA ALA A 327 19.40 -19.05 1.29
C ALA A 327 19.90 -19.15 2.75
N ASP A 328 20.85 -18.28 3.14
CA ASP A 328 21.48 -18.23 4.46
C ASP A 328 20.74 -17.33 5.46
N ARG A 329 19.63 -16.70 5.08
CA ARG A 329 18.97 -15.62 5.84
C ARG A 329 17.56 -15.96 6.28
N GLY A 330 17.28 -15.65 7.54
CA GLY A 330 15.93 -15.56 8.06
C GLY A 330 15.31 -14.19 7.81
N TYR A 331 13.99 -14.18 7.64
CA TYR A 331 13.18 -12.98 7.48
C TYR A 331 11.90 -13.13 8.30
N VAL A 332 11.31 -12.00 8.71
CA VAL A 332 9.96 -11.95 9.27
C VAL A 332 9.05 -11.17 8.33
N SER A 333 7.88 -11.74 8.04
CA SER A 333 6.82 -11.11 7.27
C SER A 333 5.57 -10.93 8.11
N VAL A 334 4.93 -9.77 7.94
CA VAL A 334 3.73 -9.37 8.67
C VAL A 334 2.61 -9.13 7.68
N GLY A 335 1.65 -10.06 7.62
CA GLY A 335 0.45 -9.96 6.80
C GLY A 335 -0.63 -9.17 7.51
N PHE A 336 -0.94 -7.97 7.02
CA PHE A 336 -2.12 -7.21 7.39
C PHE A 336 -3.26 -7.56 6.41
N PRO A 337 -4.21 -8.44 6.79
CA PRO A 337 -5.33 -8.82 5.92
C PRO A 337 -6.17 -7.61 5.54
N VAL A 338 -6.66 -7.60 4.30
CA VAL A 338 -7.65 -6.66 3.76
C VAL A 338 -8.69 -7.44 2.94
N PRO A 339 -9.84 -6.85 2.56
CA PRO A 339 -10.83 -7.52 1.71
C PRO A 339 -10.20 -7.96 0.39
N GLN A 340 -10.28 -9.26 0.08
CA GLN A 340 -9.73 -9.86 -1.15
C GLN A 340 -8.19 -9.75 -1.32
N GLY A 341 -7.45 -9.37 -0.28
CA GLY A 341 -6.00 -9.18 -0.39
C GLY A 341 -5.25 -9.14 0.94
N SER A 342 -3.94 -8.92 0.87
CA SER A 342 -3.05 -8.77 2.02
C SER A 342 -2.08 -7.63 1.76
N PHE A 343 -1.90 -6.74 2.73
CA PHE A 343 -0.76 -5.83 2.75
C PHE A 343 0.33 -6.47 3.62
N THR A 344 1.41 -6.95 3.02
CA THR A 344 2.53 -7.57 3.73
C THR A 344 3.70 -6.61 3.89
N ALA A 345 4.25 -6.51 5.10
CA ALA A 345 5.56 -5.91 5.37
C ALA A 345 6.59 -7.03 5.58
N THR A 346 7.69 -7.03 4.83
CA THR A 346 8.77 -8.03 4.94
C THR A 346 10.03 -7.34 5.43
N LEU A 347 10.58 -7.85 6.54
CA LEU A 347 11.65 -7.19 7.28
C LEU A 347 12.90 -8.05 7.37
N LEU A 348 14.04 -7.45 7.05
CA LEU A 348 15.37 -7.99 7.26
C LEU A 348 15.80 -7.79 8.73
N PRO A 349 16.18 -8.86 9.45
CA PRO A 349 16.88 -8.78 10.72
C PRO A 349 18.29 -8.20 10.55
N ARG A 350 18.65 -7.27 11.44
CA ARG A 350 20.02 -6.74 11.59
C ARG A 350 20.36 -6.59 13.08
N ALA A 351 21.53 -7.04 13.47
CA ALA A 351 22.05 -6.86 14.83
C ALA A 351 22.22 -5.36 15.15
N ARG A 352 21.95 -4.99 16.41
CA ARG A 352 22.16 -3.65 16.93
C ARG A 352 23.17 -3.70 18.09
N PRO A 353 24.13 -2.76 18.17
CA PRO A 353 25.00 -2.64 19.33
C PRO A 353 24.23 -2.63 20.65
N GLY A 354 24.71 -3.42 21.62
CA GLY A 354 24.03 -3.67 22.90
C GLY A 354 22.91 -4.71 22.82
N GLY A 355 23.06 -5.77 22.02
CA GLY A 355 22.15 -6.92 21.99
C GLY A 355 20.74 -6.64 21.43
N GLY A 356 20.52 -5.49 20.79
CA GLY A 356 19.22 -5.17 20.20
C GLY A 356 19.02 -5.81 18.82
N LEU A 357 17.77 -5.74 18.34
CA LEU A 357 17.38 -6.18 17.01
C LEU A 357 16.77 -5.01 16.23
N ILE A 358 17.26 -4.78 15.02
CA ILE A 358 16.63 -3.92 14.03
C ILE A 358 15.94 -4.79 13.00
N LEU A 359 14.65 -4.60 12.81
CA LEU A 359 13.88 -5.14 11.68
C LEU A 359 13.63 -3.99 10.68
N THR A 360 13.91 -4.19 9.39
CA THR A 360 13.62 -3.15 8.39
C THR A 360 13.31 -3.69 6.99
N SER A 361 12.37 -3.03 6.31
CA SER A 361 12.05 -3.24 4.89
C SER A 361 12.98 -2.44 3.95
N SER A 362 13.95 -1.68 4.47
CA SER A 362 14.91 -0.93 3.66
C SER A 362 16.24 -1.69 3.49
N SER A 363 16.40 -2.29 2.30
CA SER A 363 17.58 -3.05 1.88
C SER A 363 17.72 -3.05 0.36
N ASP A 364 18.92 -3.38 -0.13
CA ASP A 364 19.18 -3.67 -1.55
C ASP A 364 18.90 -5.15 -1.92
N LEU A 365 18.55 -5.98 -0.93
CA LEU A 365 18.08 -7.36 -1.10
C LEU A 365 16.67 -7.40 -1.73
N PRO A 366 16.29 -8.49 -2.44
CA PRO A 366 15.04 -8.53 -3.23
C PRO A 366 13.75 -8.63 -2.40
N HIS A 367 13.81 -9.18 -1.19
CA HIS A 367 12.64 -9.55 -0.38
C HIS A 367 12.23 -8.56 0.73
N PRO A 368 13.12 -7.76 1.35
CA PRO A 368 12.70 -6.72 2.29
C PRO A 368 11.91 -5.62 1.56
N GLY A 369 10.72 -5.29 2.06
CA GLY A 369 9.82 -4.38 1.35
C GLY A 369 8.39 -4.38 1.88
N HIS A 370 7.51 -3.76 1.09
CA HIS A 370 6.08 -3.73 1.31
C HIS A 370 5.34 -4.17 0.05
N TYR A 371 4.32 -4.99 0.22
CA TYR A 371 3.64 -5.68 -0.87
C TYR A 371 2.14 -5.65 -0.65
N LEU A 372 1.37 -5.11 -1.61
CA LEU A 372 -0.08 -5.26 -1.66
C LEU A 372 -0.40 -6.41 -2.62
N ALA A 373 -0.80 -7.55 -2.07
CA ALA A 373 -1.26 -8.71 -2.83
C ALA A 373 -2.78 -8.71 -2.95
N VAL A 374 -3.29 -8.86 -4.16
CA VAL A 374 -4.65 -9.37 -4.41
C VAL A 374 -4.54 -10.90 -4.49
N ILE A 375 -5.43 -11.60 -3.80
CA ILE A 375 -5.52 -13.06 -3.90
C ILE A 375 -6.60 -13.38 -4.92
N GLU A 376 -6.23 -14.07 -6.00
CA GLU A 376 -7.21 -14.48 -7.00
C GLU A 376 -8.16 -15.54 -6.41
N PRO A 377 -9.48 -15.48 -6.68
CA PRO A 377 -10.45 -16.39 -6.09
C PRO A 377 -10.43 -17.76 -6.76
N ASP A 378 -9.43 -18.58 -6.41
CA ASP A 378 -9.44 -20.01 -6.67
C ASP A 378 -10.56 -20.70 -5.88
N GLY A 379 -11.21 -21.71 -6.49
CA GLY A 379 -12.37 -22.40 -5.91
C GLY A 379 -12.06 -23.35 -4.73
N GLY A 380 -10.89 -23.23 -4.12
CA GLY A 380 -10.42 -24.05 -3.00
C GLY A 380 -10.68 -23.44 -1.62
N ALA A 381 -10.32 -24.19 -0.57
CA ALA A 381 -10.48 -23.75 0.82
C ALA A 381 -9.31 -22.88 1.33
N ASP A 382 -8.06 -23.21 0.96
CA ASP A 382 -6.84 -22.54 1.45
C ASP A 382 -6.29 -21.47 0.47
N PRO A 383 -6.30 -20.18 0.84
CA PRO A 383 -5.70 -19.10 0.05
C PRO A 383 -4.19 -19.22 -0.18
N ALA A 384 -3.47 -20.05 0.59
CA ALA A 384 -2.04 -20.32 0.36
C ALA A 384 -1.77 -21.36 -0.75
N GLY A 385 -2.81 -21.79 -1.46
CA GLY A 385 -2.71 -22.45 -2.78
C GLY A 385 -2.99 -21.53 -3.97
N SER A 386 -3.57 -20.35 -3.74
CA SER A 386 -4.06 -19.47 -4.82
C SER A 386 -2.95 -18.72 -5.56
N GLU A 387 -3.26 -18.31 -6.79
CA GLU A 387 -2.49 -17.32 -7.53
C GLU A 387 -2.58 -15.92 -6.88
N LEU A 388 -1.47 -15.20 -6.86
CA LEU A 388 -1.35 -13.84 -6.30
C LEU A 388 -1.00 -12.83 -7.40
N THR A 389 -1.68 -11.69 -7.37
CA THR A 389 -1.31 -10.49 -8.14
C THR A 389 -0.72 -9.46 -7.17
N VAL A 390 0.59 -9.25 -7.22
CA VAL A 390 1.37 -8.56 -6.18
C VAL A 390 1.97 -7.24 -6.67
N LEU A 391 1.65 -6.18 -5.92
CA LEU A 391 2.11 -4.81 -6.11
C LEU A 391 3.14 -4.45 -5.04
N ALA A 392 4.42 -4.37 -5.39
CA ALA A 392 5.44 -3.83 -4.50
C ALA A 392 5.24 -2.32 -4.29
N VAL A 393 5.39 -1.83 -3.06
CA VAL A 393 5.14 -0.44 -2.64
C VAL A 393 6.45 0.21 -2.15
N PRO A 394 7.47 0.39 -3.01
CA PRO A 394 8.78 0.96 -2.62
C PRO A 394 8.69 2.43 -2.16
N GLY A 395 7.52 3.06 -2.29
CA GLY A 395 7.24 4.37 -1.69
C GLY A 395 7.05 4.33 -0.18
N PHE A 396 6.85 3.16 0.44
CA PHE A 396 6.64 2.98 1.87
C PHE A 396 7.75 2.11 2.46
N GLY A 397 8.30 2.50 3.60
CA GLY A 397 9.42 1.79 4.23
C GLY A 397 9.42 1.98 5.74
N GLU A 398 9.73 0.92 6.47
CA GLU A 398 9.66 0.90 7.93
C GLU A 398 10.94 0.33 8.56
N ARG A 399 11.20 0.78 9.79
CA ARG A 399 12.29 0.31 10.65
C ARG A 399 11.79 0.23 12.08
N LEU A 400 11.85 -0.95 12.67
CA LEU A 400 11.61 -1.21 14.08
C LEU A 400 12.97 -1.50 14.74
N ASP A 401 13.40 -0.64 15.67
CA ASP A 401 14.64 -0.72 16.43
C ASP A 401 14.31 -1.11 17.88
N VAL A 402 14.46 -2.38 18.25
CA VAL A 402 14.19 -2.93 19.59
C VAL A 402 15.48 -3.05 20.38
N HIS A 403 15.51 -2.53 21.60
CA HIS A 403 16.70 -2.56 22.46
C HIS A 403 16.36 -2.47 23.95
N VAL A 404 17.28 -2.96 24.78
CA VAL A 404 17.25 -2.67 26.22
C VAL A 404 17.90 -1.32 26.48
N ARG A 405 17.30 -0.55 27.38
CA ARG A 405 17.85 0.70 27.92
C ARG A 405 17.40 0.86 29.36
N ASP A 406 18.33 1.18 30.25
CA ASP A 406 18.05 1.42 31.68
C ASP A 406 17.31 0.23 32.34
N GLY A 407 17.67 -1.00 31.93
CA GLY A 407 17.04 -2.25 32.37
C GLY A 407 15.66 -2.56 31.78
N GLN A 408 15.15 -1.72 30.86
CA GLN A 408 13.81 -1.82 30.29
C GLN A 408 13.87 -2.00 28.77
N LEU A 409 12.95 -2.79 28.21
CA LEU A 409 12.75 -2.83 26.76
C LEU A 409 12.12 -1.55 26.25
N ARG A 410 12.71 -1.02 25.17
CA ARG A 410 12.18 0.08 24.39
C ARG A 410 12.27 -0.27 22.91
N ALA A 411 11.38 0.31 22.12
CA ALA A 411 11.51 0.23 20.68
C ALA A 411 11.14 1.55 20.01
N GLU A 412 11.77 1.83 18.88
CA GLU A 412 11.41 2.91 17.98
C GLU A 412 10.96 2.31 16.64
N HIS A 413 9.70 2.51 16.27
CA HIS A 413 9.17 2.10 14.97
C HIS A 413 8.96 3.34 14.09
N ALA A 414 9.93 3.61 13.22
CA ALA A 414 9.91 4.72 12.28
C ALA A 414 9.32 4.30 10.93
N PHE A 415 8.28 4.99 10.48
CA PHE A 415 7.65 4.81 9.17
C PHE A 415 8.01 5.97 8.25
N THR A 416 8.41 5.63 7.02
CA THR A 416 8.84 6.57 5.98
C THR A 416 7.94 6.49 4.75
N LEU A 417 7.72 7.64 4.12
CA LEU A 417 7.01 7.76 2.86
C LEU A 417 7.91 8.54 1.88
N PHE A 418 8.33 7.90 0.79
CA PHE A 418 9.32 8.39 -0.17
C PHE A 418 10.61 8.87 0.50
N GLY A 419 11.19 8.02 1.38
CA GLY A 419 12.42 8.29 2.10
C GLY A 419 12.32 9.34 3.22
N ARG A 420 11.12 9.88 3.50
CA ARG A 420 10.91 10.88 4.55
C ARG A 420 10.09 10.30 5.71
N PRO A 421 10.58 10.35 6.96
CA PRO A 421 9.79 9.96 8.12
C PRO A 421 8.49 10.76 8.21
N PHE A 422 7.36 10.08 8.45
CA PHE A 422 6.05 10.71 8.64
C PHE A 422 5.44 10.39 10.02
N LEU A 423 5.77 9.23 10.57
CA LEU A 423 5.37 8.72 11.88
C LEU A 423 6.56 8.03 12.53
N VAL A 424 6.72 8.23 13.83
CA VAL A 424 7.57 7.40 14.69
C VAL A 424 6.73 6.95 15.87
N LEU A 425 6.73 5.66 16.20
CA LEU A 425 6.09 5.11 17.39
C LEU A 425 7.19 4.74 18.40
N HIS A 426 7.21 5.40 19.56
CA HIS A 426 8.08 4.99 20.66
C HIS A 426 7.30 4.05 21.59
N TYR A 427 7.87 2.88 21.83
CA TYR A 427 7.31 1.83 22.67
C TYR A 427 8.04 1.73 23.99
N ARG A 428 7.28 1.53 25.07
CA ARG A 428 7.80 1.02 26.35
C ARG A 428 7.17 -0.34 26.58
N MET A 429 8.00 -1.34 26.81
CA MET A 429 7.59 -2.72 27.01
C MET A 429 7.85 -3.11 28.46
N HIS A 430 6.77 -3.38 29.18
CA HIS A 430 6.79 -3.76 30.59
C HIS A 430 6.40 -5.23 30.70
N ARG A 431 7.22 -6.07 31.36
CA ARG A 431 6.78 -7.42 31.75
C ARG A 431 5.52 -7.28 32.61
N LYS A 432 4.47 -8.05 32.30
CA LYS A 432 3.30 -8.21 33.16
C LYS A 432 3.72 -8.89 34.48
N PRO A 433 3.01 -8.69 35.59
CA PRO A 433 3.14 -9.55 36.76
C PRO A 433 2.90 -11.01 36.37
N ALA A 434 3.56 -11.94 37.05
CA ALA A 434 3.22 -13.35 36.92
C ALA A 434 1.79 -13.59 37.43
N ALA A 435 1.00 -14.38 36.71
CA ALA A 435 -0.35 -14.74 37.15
C ALA A 435 -0.26 -15.60 38.43
N GLY A 436 -0.76 -15.07 39.55
CA GLY A 436 -0.60 -15.66 40.89
C GLY A 436 0.10 -14.78 41.92
N ALA A 437 0.25 -13.47 41.67
CA ALA A 437 0.76 -12.49 42.63
C ALA A 437 -0.28 -11.40 42.97
N GLU A 438 -1.36 -11.81 43.65
CA GLU A 438 -2.25 -10.98 44.50
C GLU A 438 -2.34 -11.61 45.89
#